data_AF-A0A4Q3JA00-F1
#
_entry.id   AF-A0A4Q3JA00-F1
#
_cell.length_a   1.000
_cell.length_b   1.000
_cell.length_c   1.000
_cell.angle_alpha   90.00
_cell.angle_beta   90.00
_cell.angle_gamma   90.00
#
_symmetry.space_group_name_H-M   'P 1'
#
loop_
_entity.id
_entity.type
_entity.pdbx_description
1 polymer ?
#
loop_
_entity_poly.entity_id
_entity_poly.type
_entity_poly.pdbx_seq_one_letter_code
_entity_poly.pdbx_strand_id
1 'polypeptide(L)'
;MSGLTEEPNALRLIGEAEPVLPRKVRKARKEKRPPGAPREKQYMSLKAKLVTYLVLAPIAILFVAPFAWMISASFQPMSTIFSNPPTWFPDDPTIEGYKGFLNVGTLTEAQQAQGHGEWKWFLNSAFVATTITVLQTFFNAMCAYTFAKRQFPGRNVIFVLFLATMMVPGQILLIPNYI
;
A
#
# COMPACT_ATOMS: atom_id res chain seq x y z
N MET A 1 87.84 -24.37 16.57
CA MET A 1 86.76 -23.84 17.44
C MET A 1 86.08 -22.70 16.73
N SER A 2 84.75 -22.76 16.58
CA SER A 2 83.79 -21.66 16.34
C SER A 2 83.94 -20.84 15.04
N GLY A 3 82.97 -20.64 14.14
CA GLY A 3 81.55 -20.99 14.01
C GLY A 3 81.17 -20.60 12.56
N LEU A 4 80.47 -21.45 11.80
CA LEU A 4 79.04 -21.34 11.45
C LEU A 4 78.57 -19.96 10.91
N THR A 5 77.84 -20.02 9.77
CA THR A 5 76.75 -19.12 9.30
C THR A 5 77.18 -17.74 8.74
N GLU A 6 76.88 -17.22 7.52
CA GLU A 6 75.88 -17.47 6.48
C GLU A 6 76.28 -16.85 5.10
N GLU A 7 75.95 -17.51 3.98
CA GLU A 7 75.41 -16.82 2.78
C GLU A 7 73.89 -16.61 3.00
N PRO A 8 73.16 -15.64 2.40
CA PRO A 8 73.42 -15.01 1.08
C PRO A 8 73.00 -13.51 0.93
N ASN A 9 73.79 -12.69 0.25
CA ASN A 9 73.38 -11.34 -0.18
C ASN A 9 72.66 -11.36 -1.55
N ALA A 10 71.69 -12.26 -1.70
CA ALA A 10 70.89 -12.44 -2.92
C ALA A 10 69.54 -11.67 -2.90
N LEU A 11 69.36 -10.74 -1.94
CA LEU A 11 68.10 -10.00 -1.74
C LEU A 11 68.18 -8.51 -2.06
N ARG A 12 69.25 -8.04 -2.71
CA ARG A 12 69.36 -6.65 -3.22
C ARG A 12 68.75 -6.42 -4.61
N LEU A 13 68.01 -7.38 -5.17
CA LEU A 13 67.33 -7.25 -6.47
C LEU A 13 65.80 -7.06 -6.38
N ILE A 14 65.27 -6.60 -5.24
CA ILE A 14 63.83 -6.36 -5.08
C ILE A 14 63.56 -4.95 -4.56
N GLY A 15 64.19 -3.96 -5.19
CA GLY A 15 63.83 -2.55 -5.08
C GLY A 15 63.56 -2.01 -6.48
N GLU A 16 62.37 -1.45 -6.71
CA GLU A 16 61.95 -0.69 -7.90
C GLU A 16 61.40 -1.45 -9.12
N ALA A 17 60.47 -2.38 -8.89
CA ALA A 17 59.43 -2.65 -9.88
C ALA A 17 58.05 -2.52 -9.21
N GLU A 18 57.58 -1.29 -9.00
CA GLU A 18 56.13 -1.10 -8.91
C GLU A 18 55.54 -1.54 -10.26
N PRO A 19 54.60 -2.51 -10.31
CA PRO A 19 53.94 -2.84 -11.55
C PRO A 19 53.10 -1.63 -11.97
N VAL A 20 53.58 -0.90 -12.99
CA VAL A 20 52.84 0.20 -13.62
C VAL A 20 51.62 -0.40 -14.31
N LEU A 21 50.53 -0.53 -13.55
CA LEU A 21 49.27 -1.07 -14.02
C LEU A 21 48.79 -0.26 -15.24
N PRO A 22 48.44 -0.92 -16.37
CA PRO A 22 48.00 -0.22 -17.57
C PRO A 22 46.78 0.65 -17.27
N ARG A 23 46.77 1.89 -17.79
CA ARG A 23 45.74 2.94 -17.50
C ARG A 23 44.29 2.45 -17.60
N LYS A 24 44.00 1.42 -18.41
CA LYS A 24 42.68 0.80 -18.54
C LYS A 24 42.19 0.12 -17.26
N VAL A 25 43.09 -0.52 -16.49
CA VAL A 25 42.75 -1.17 -15.21
C VAL A 25 42.38 -0.12 -14.15
N ARG A 26 43.03 1.06 -14.20
CA ARG A 26 42.71 2.20 -13.32
C ARG A 26 41.32 2.79 -13.57
N LYS A 27 40.86 2.79 -14.83
CA LYS A 27 39.50 3.25 -15.18
C LYS A 27 38.43 2.22 -14.82
N ALA A 28 38.68 0.93 -15.00
CA ALA A 28 37.75 -0.13 -14.64
C ALA A 28 37.44 -0.20 -13.13
N ARG A 29 38.35 0.27 -12.27
CA ARG A 29 38.13 0.35 -10.81
C ARG A 29 37.19 1.50 -10.40
N LYS A 30 36.99 2.52 -11.24
CA LYS A 30 36.15 3.67 -10.90
C LYS A 30 34.65 3.48 -11.16
N GLU A 31 34.26 2.40 -11.84
CA GLU A 31 32.89 2.28 -12.38
C GLU A 31 32.09 1.11 -11.82
N LYS A 32 32.68 0.26 -10.98
CA LYS A 32 31.90 -0.71 -10.19
C LYS A 32 31.55 -0.09 -8.85
N ARG A 33 30.47 0.71 -8.83
CA ARG A 33 29.72 0.91 -7.58
C ARG A 33 29.41 -0.50 -7.04
N PRO A 34 29.75 -0.82 -5.78
CA PRO A 34 29.44 -2.12 -5.22
C PRO A 34 27.92 -2.33 -5.28
N PRO A 35 27.43 -3.48 -5.77
CA PRO A 35 26.01 -3.82 -5.70
C PRO A 35 25.65 -3.90 -4.22
N GLY A 36 24.88 -2.92 -3.73
CA GLY A 36 24.49 -2.83 -2.32
C GLY A 36 25.07 -1.65 -1.53
N ALA A 37 25.72 -0.66 -2.15
CA ALA A 37 25.98 0.61 -1.46
C ALA A 37 24.66 1.17 -0.90
N PRO A 38 24.59 1.54 0.40
CA PRO A 38 23.40 2.15 0.98
C PRO A 38 23.00 3.33 0.09
N ARG A 39 21.74 3.34 -0.39
CA ARG A 39 21.18 4.51 -1.08
C ARG A 39 21.41 5.69 -0.15
N GLU A 40 22.31 6.59 -0.55
CA GLU A 40 22.54 7.85 0.14
C GLU A 40 21.16 8.49 0.31
N LYS A 41 20.66 8.55 1.54
CA LYS A 41 19.36 9.14 1.84
C LYS A 41 19.49 10.59 1.41
N GLN A 42 18.99 10.92 0.22
CA GLN A 42 18.89 12.28 -0.27
C GLN A 42 17.93 12.99 0.67
N TYR A 43 18.45 13.55 1.76
CA TYR A 43 17.70 14.40 2.64
C TYR A 43 17.32 15.62 1.82
N MET A 44 16.07 15.68 1.38
CA MET A 44 15.51 16.87 0.72
C MET A 44 15.89 18.09 1.54
N SER A 45 16.40 19.12 0.85
CA SER A 45 16.73 20.39 1.50
C SER A 45 15.51 20.93 2.25
N LEU A 46 15.73 21.70 3.32
CA LEU A 46 14.65 22.23 4.15
C LEU A 46 13.64 23.04 3.31
N LYS A 47 14.12 23.71 2.25
CA LYS A 47 13.31 24.41 1.25
C LYS A 47 12.45 23.47 0.41
N ALA A 48 13.01 22.35 -0.07
CA ALA A 48 12.26 21.35 -0.81
C ALA A 48 11.16 20.73 0.05
N LYS A 49 11.44 20.43 1.33
CA LYS A 49 10.42 19.97 2.29
C LYS A 49 9.32 21.01 2.46
N LEU A 50 9.66 22.28 2.68
CA LEU A 50 8.68 23.36 2.86
C LEU A 50 7.74 23.45 1.65
N VAL A 51 8.28 23.46 0.43
CA VAL A 51 7.49 23.48 -0.81
C VAL A 51 6.60 22.24 -0.93
N THR A 52 7.14 21.05 -0.64
CA THR A 52 6.35 19.82 -0.64
C THR A 52 5.19 19.90 0.33
N TYR A 53 5.39 20.35 1.56
CA TYR A 53 4.30 20.49 2.54
C TYR A 53 3.29 21.55 2.15
N LEU A 54 3.72 22.69 1.60
CA LEU A 54 2.84 23.77 1.17
C LEU A 54 1.91 23.32 0.04
N VAL A 55 2.39 22.43 -0.85
CA VAL A 55 1.58 21.83 -1.92
C VAL A 55 0.72 20.66 -1.41
N LEU A 56 1.27 19.77 -0.58
CA LEU A 56 0.54 18.59 -0.09
C LEU A 56 -0.55 18.93 0.93
N ALA A 57 -0.35 19.94 1.77
CA ALA A 57 -1.29 20.31 2.82
C ALA A 57 -2.70 20.66 2.27
N PRO A 58 -2.87 21.57 1.29
CA PRO A 58 -4.19 21.87 0.75
C PRO A 58 -4.83 20.67 0.03
N ILE A 59 -4.02 19.86 -0.67
CA ILE A 59 -4.50 18.63 -1.31
C ILE A 59 -5.03 17.66 -0.24
N ALA A 60 -4.27 17.44 0.83
CA ALA A 60 -4.69 16.60 1.94
C ALA A 60 -5.98 17.12 2.59
N ILE A 61 -6.10 18.43 2.82
CA ILE A 61 -7.32 19.05 3.35
C ILE A 61 -8.51 18.76 2.43
N LEU A 62 -8.35 18.89 1.11
CA LEU A 62 -9.42 18.60 0.15
C LEU A 62 -9.92 17.16 0.25
N PHE A 63 -9.01 16.19 0.40
CA PHE A 63 -9.38 14.78 0.56
C PHE A 63 -9.97 14.46 1.94
N VAL A 64 -9.53 15.13 3.01
CA VAL A 64 -10.01 14.91 4.38
C VAL A 64 -11.35 15.59 4.62
N ALA A 65 -11.63 16.71 3.96
CA ALA A 65 -12.84 17.50 4.10
C ALA A 65 -14.16 16.68 4.05
N PRO A 66 -14.41 15.80 3.05
CA PRO A 66 -15.62 14.98 3.03
C PRO A 66 -15.72 14.01 4.20
N PHE A 67 -14.60 13.45 4.68
CA PHE A 67 -14.61 12.57 5.86
C PHE A 67 -14.88 13.35 7.15
N ALA A 68 -14.30 14.56 7.27
CA ALA A 68 -14.60 15.45 8.39
C ALA A 68 -16.09 15.82 8.41
N TRP A 69 -16.68 16.08 7.24
CA TRP A 69 -18.12 16.29 7.11
C TRP A 69 -18.93 15.04 7.49
N MET A 70 -18.53 13.83 7.07
CA MET A 70 -19.20 12.59 7.47
C MET A 70 -19.21 12.37 8.98
N ILE A 71 -18.12 12.70 9.67
CA ILE A 71 -18.06 12.64 11.14
C ILE A 71 -19.01 13.66 11.75
N SER A 72 -19.11 14.87 11.20
CA SER A 72 -20.05 15.88 11.69
C SER A 72 -21.50 15.43 11.48
N ALA A 73 -21.81 14.93 10.28
CA ALA A 73 -23.12 14.43 9.91
C ALA A 73 -23.58 13.23 10.76
N SER A 74 -22.65 12.39 11.26
CA SER A 74 -23.03 11.27 12.14
C SER A 74 -23.56 11.71 13.51
N PHE A 75 -23.36 12.98 13.89
CA PHE A 75 -23.97 13.58 15.08
C PHE A 75 -25.20 14.43 14.75
N GLN A 76 -25.60 14.56 13.49
CA GLN A 76 -26.78 15.34 13.11
C GLN A 76 -28.06 14.50 13.20
N PRO A 77 -29.19 15.09 13.64
CA PRO A 77 -30.47 14.41 13.60
C PRO A 77 -30.91 14.21 12.14
N MET A 78 -31.64 13.12 11.88
CA MET A 78 -32.05 12.69 10.53
C MET A 78 -32.75 13.79 9.72
N SER A 79 -33.51 14.65 10.39
CA SER A 79 -34.23 15.79 9.78
C SER A 79 -33.31 16.85 9.20
N THR A 80 -32.09 16.97 9.72
CA THR A 80 -31.13 18.03 9.34
C THR A 80 -30.15 17.55 8.26
N ILE A 81 -29.96 16.24 8.10
CA ILE A 81 -29.07 15.65 7.08
C ILE A 81 -29.53 16.00 5.64
N PHE A 82 -30.85 16.17 5.42
CA PHE A 82 -31.41 16.55 4.12
C PHE A 82 -31.59 18.05 3.91
N SER A 83 -31.09 18.89 4.82
CA SER A 83 -31.14 20.35 4.69
C SER A 83 -30.18 20.84 3.60
N ASN A 84 -30.57 21.89 2.86
CA ASN A 84 -29.74 22.55 1.86
C ASN A 84 -29.60 24.04 2.21
N PRO A 85 -28.40 24.57 2.51
CA PRO A 85 -27.07 23.95 2.37
C PRO A 85 -26.72 22.94 3.50
N PRO A 86 -25.86 21.93 3.23
CA PRO A 86 -25.36 21.01 4.25
C PRO A 86 -24.60 21.77 5.34
N THR A 87 -24.99 21.58 6.60
CA THR A 87 -24.33 22.19 7.75
C THR A 87 -23.06 21.40 8.09
N TRP A 88 -21.93 22.10 8.17
CA TRP A 88 -20.63 21.51 8.55
C TRP A 88 -20.52 21.27 10.05
N PHE A 89 -21.26 22.03 10.85
CA PHE A 89 -21.35 21.90 12.30
C PHE A 89 -22.82 21.71 12.67
N PRO A 90 -23.18 20.72 13.50
CA PRO A 90 -24.56 20.51 13.94
C PRO A 90 -24.96 21.67 14.86
N ASP A 91 -26.15 22.24 14.65
CA ASP A 91 -26.73 23.17 15.62
C ASP A 91 -27.18 22.42 16.89
N ASP A 92 -27.71 21.20 16.71
CA ASP A 92 -28.13 20.29 17.79
C ASP A 92 -27.43 18.92 17.63
N PRO A 93 -26.25 18.71 18.26
CA PRO A 93 -25.55 17.43 18.19
C PRO A 93 -26.30 16.33 18.98
N THR A 94 -26.61 15.22 18.31
CA THR A 94 -27.33 14.08 18.89
C THR A 94 -26.52 12.78 18.79
N ILE A 95 -26.72 11.86 19.74
CA ILE A 95 -26.10 10.52 19.76
C ILE A 95 -27.17 9.45 19.43
N GLU A 96 -28.36 9.88 19.02
CA GLU A 96 -29.50 8.98 18.77
C GLU A 96 -29.20 7.95 17.67
N GLY A 97 -28.48 8.34 16.62
CA GLY A 97 -28.03 7.40 15.58
C GLY A 97 -27.16 6.26 16.13
N TYR A 98 -26.23 6.57 17.05
CA TYR A 98 -25.38 5.55 17.68
C TYR A 98 -26.14 4.68 18.68
N LYS A 99 -27.03 5.29 19.49
CA LYS A 99 -27.92 4.54 20.39
C LYS A 99 -28.80 3.59 19.61
N GLY A 100 -29.26 4.03 18.44
CA GLY A 100 -30.04 3.23 17.53
C GLY A 100 -29.29 2.04 16.94
N PHE A 101 -28.08 2.28 16.45
CA PHE A 101 -27.20 1.23 15.91
C PHE A 101 -26.81 0.19 16.96
N LEU A 102 -26.41 0.64 18.16
CA LEU A 102 -25.96 -0.23 19.26
C LEU A 102 -27.13 -0.87 20.03
N ASN A 103 -28.38 -0.50 19.72
CA ASN A 103 -29.59 -0.96 20.40
C ASN A 103 -29.52 -0.76 21.94
N VAL A 104 -29.07 0.43 22.35
CA VAL A 104 -28.90 0.80 23.77
C VAL A 104 -29.85 1.93 24.16
N GLY A 105 -30.76 1.66 25.12
CA GLY A 105 -31.71 2.63 25.68
C GLY A 105 -33.19 2.33 25.39
N THR A 106 -34.11 3.15 25.95
CA THR A 106 -35.55 3.09 25.65
C THR A 106 -35.83 3.72 24.30
N LEU A 107 -35.73 2.92 23.24
CA LEU A 107 -36.04 3.34 21.88
C LEU A 107 -37.56 3.40 21.70
N THR A 108 -38.05 4.49 21.10
CA THR A 108 -39.48 4.63 20.77
C THR A 108 -39.86 3.68 19.63
N GLU A 109 -41.14 3.28 19.49
CA GLU A 109 -41.60 2.40 18.39
C GLU A 109 -41.24 2.97 16.99
N ALA A 110 -41.28 4.29 16.84
CA ALA A 110 -40.87 4.99 15.62
C ALA A 110 -39.35 4.89 15.34
N GLN A 111 -38.53 4.74 16.38
CA GLN A 111 -37.11 4.45 16.24
C GLN A 111 -36.96 2.97 15.88
N GLN A 112 -37.54 2.02 16.63
CA GLN A 112 -37.45 0.58 16.30
C GLN A 112 -37.80 0.18 14.85
N ALA A 113 -38.74 0.90 14.21
CA ALA A 113 -39.10 0.69 12.80
C ALA A 113 -38.00 1.08 11.77
N GLN A 114 -36.99 1.86 12.16
CA GLN A 114 -35.96 2.44 11.28
C GLN A 114 -34.67 1.59 11.15
N GLY A 115 -34.72 0.30 11.51
CA GLY A 115 -33.56 -0.61 11.33
C GLY A 115 -32.57 -0.57 12.50
N HIS A 116 -33.02 -0.96 13.69
CA HIS A 116 -32.21 -0.94 14.90
C HIS A 116 -31.61 -2.31 15.22
N GLY A 117 -30.29 -2.37 15.49
CA GLY A 117 -29.57 -3.61 15.79
C GLY A 117 -28.97 -4.33 14.56
N GLU A 118 -28.50 -3.57 13.57
CA GLU A 118 -27.97 -4.10 12.30
C GLU A 118 -26.56 -4.70 12.41
N TRP A 119 -26.21 -5.20 13.59
CA TRP A 119 -25.01 -6.00 13.81
C TRP A 119 -24.97 -7.20 12.86
N LYS A 120 -26.14 -7.73 12.46
CA LYS A 120 -26.25 -8.77 11.44
C LYS A 120 -25.72 -8.33 10.08
N TRP A 121 -25.99 -7.10 9.63
CA TRP A 121 -25.51 -6.61 8.33
C TRP A 121 -24.03 -6.30 8.37
N PHE A 122 -23.56 -5.72 9.48
CA PHE A 122 -22.14 -5.52 9.72
C PHE A 122 -21.38 -6.85 9.76
N LEU A 123 -21.84 -7.83 10.54
CA LEU A 123 -21.22 -9.16 10.63
C LEU A 123 -21.29 -9.92 9.31
N ASN A 124 -22.40 -9.84 8.58
CA ASN A 124 -22.51 -10.46 7.26
C ASN A 124 -21.47 -9.86 6.31
N SER A 125 -21.37 -8.54 6.24
CA SER A 125 -20.38 -7.85 5.41
C SER A 125 -18.95 -8.20 5.82
N ALA A 126 -18.65 -8.20 7.13
CA ALA A 126 -17.34 -8.56 7.65
C ALA A 126 -16.98 -10.02 7.35
N PHE A 127 -17.92 -10.94 7.54
CA PHE A 127 -17.75 -12.36 7.26
C PHE A 127 -17.52 -12.62 5.77
N VAL A 128 -18.36 -12.04 4.91
CA VAL A 128 -18.27 -12.16 3.45
C VAL A 128 -16.95 -11.56 2.95
N ALA A 129 -16.63 -10.31 3.34
CA ALA A 129 -15.39 -9.66 2.93
C ALA A 129 -14.14 -10.43 3.35
N THR A 130 -14.10 -10.91 4.59
CA THR A 130 -12.97 -11.68 5.11
C THR A 130 -12.83 -13.02 4.40
N THR A 131 -13.92 -13.76 4.28
CA THR A 131 -13.94 -15.09 3.65
C THR A 131 -13.52 -14.99 2.18
N ILE A 132 -14.11 -14.06 1.43
CA ILE A 132 -13.75 -13.83 0.02
C ILE A 132 -12.28 -13.43 -0.09
N THR A 133 -11.80 -12.49 0.72
CA THR A 133 -10.40 -12.03 0.66
C THR A 133 -9.42 -13.17 0.92
N VAL A 134 -9.66 -14.00 1.94
CA VAL A 134 -8.80 -15.14 2.29
C VAL A 134 -8.78 -16.17 1.16
N LEU A 135 -9.96 -16.60 0.70
CA LEU A 135 -10.07 -17.60 -0.36
C LEU A 135 -9.47 -17.08 -1.66
N GLN A 136 -9.82 -15.87 -2.09
CA GLN A 136 -9.28 -15.28 -3.32
C GLN A 136 -7.76 -15.12 -3.23
N THR A 137 -7.21 -14.63 -2.13
CA THR A 137 -5.75 -14.49 -1.97
C THR A 137 -5.06 -15.84 -2.07
N PHE A 138 -5.61 -16.87 -1.41
CA PHE A 138 -5.08 -18.23 -1.47
C PHE A 138 -5.07 -18.80 -2.90
N PHE A 139 -6.22 -18.78 -3.59
CA PHE A 139 -6.32 -19.31 -4.95
C PHE A 139 -5.52 -18.48 -5.97
N ASN A 140 -5.56 -17.15 -5.86
CA ASN A 140 -4.79 -16.25 -6.74
C ASN A 140 -3.29 -16.48 -6.58
N ALA A 141 -2.79 -16.68 -5.36
CA ALA A 141 -1.39 -16.98 -5.12
C ALA A 141 -0.97 -18.30 -5.79
N MET A 142 -1.79 -19.37 -5.68
CA MET A 142 -1.51 -20.65 -6.34
C MET A 142 -1.55 -20.55 -7.87
N CYS A 143 -2.55 -19.85 -8.42
CA CYS A 143 -2.66 -19.61 -9.86
C CYS A 143 -1.46 -18.81 -10.37
N ALA A 144 -1.14 -17.69 -9.71
CA ALA A 144 0.01 -16.85 -10.07
C ALA A 144 1.33 -17.62 -10.01
N TYR A 145 1.54 -18.44 -8.98
CA TYR A 145 2.72 -19.30 -8.88
C TYR A 145 2.85 -20.26 -10.06
N THR A 146 1.73 -20.84 -10.48
CA THR A 146 1.71 -21.79 -11.61
C THR A 146 2.05 -21.08 -12.92
N PHE A 147 1.46 -19.90 -13.19
CA PHE A 147 1.79 -19.10 -14.37
C PHE A 147 3.25 -18.59 -14.37
N ALA A 148 3.78 -18.24 -13.20
CA ALA A 148 5.13 -17.70 -13.05
C ALA A 148 6.22 -18.76 -13.16
N LYS A 149 6.04 -19.93 -12.52
CA LYS A 149 7.10 -20.97 -12.44
C LYS A 149 6.92 -22.14 -13.40
N ARG A 150 5.71 -22.44 -13.86
CA ARG A 150 5.49 -23.56 -14.80
C ARG A 150 5.26 -23.05 -16.22
N GLN A 151 5.93 -23.69 -17.17
CA GLN A 151 5.67 -23.52 -18.59
C GLN A 151 4.88 -24.74 -19.06
N PHE A 152 3.62 -24.54 -19.43
CA PHE A 152 2.72 -25.59 -19.91
C PHE A 152 2.13 -25.17 -21.26
N PRO A 153 1.81 -26.14 -22.15
CA PRO A 153 1.23 -25.83 -23.45
C PRO A 153 -0.14 -25.15 -23.28
N GLY A 154 -0.37 -24.02 -23.97
CA GLY A 154 -1.61 -23.25 -23.88
C GLY A 154 -1.63 -22.11 -22.86
N ARG A 155 -0.55 -21.89 -22.09
CA ARG A 155 -0.45 -20.81 -21.08
C ARG A 155 -0.86 -19.43 -21.61
N ASN A 156 -0.39 -19.07 -22.81
CA ASN A 156 -0.65 -17.75 -23.40
C ASN A 156 -2.13 -17.59 -23.77
N VAL A 157 -2.81 -18.66 -24.20
CA VAL A 157 -4.24 -18.62 -24.55
C VAL A 157 -5.07 -18.38 -23.30
N ILE A 158 -4.80 -19.12 -22.21
CA ILE A 158 -5.51 -18.94 -20.93
C ILE A 158 -5.26 -17.54 -20.38
N PHE A 159 -4.03 -17.04 -20.48
CA PHE A 159 -3.69 -15.68 -20.03
C PHE A 159 -4.46 -14.60 -20.81
N VAL A 160 -4.51 -14.70 -22.14
CA VAL A 160 -5.29 -13.77 -22.98
C VAL A 160 -6.78 -13.86 -22.68
N LEU A 161 -7.32 -15.07 -22.47
CA LEU A 161 -8.72 -15.26 -22.09
C LEU A 161 -9.03 -14.60 -20.73
N PHE A 162 -8.13 -14.72 -19.76
CA PHE A 162 -8.26 -14.07 -18.46
C PHE A 162 -8.31 -12.53 -18.59
N LEU A 163 -7.41 -11.96 -19.39
CA LEU A 163 -7.45 -10.53 -19.71
C LEU A 163 -8.74 -10.14 -20.43
N ALA A 164 -9.20 -10.94 -21.39
CA ALA A 164 -10.45 -10.68 -22.10
C ALA A 164 -11.66 -10.64 -21.14
N THR A 165 -11.71 -11.52 -20.15
CA THR A 165 -12.76 -11.49 -19.12
C THR A 165 -12.69 -10.25 -18.21
N MET A 166 -11.50 -9.74 -17.89
CA MET A 166 -11.31 -8.50 -17.12
C MET A 166 -11.70 -7.24 -17.90
N MET A 167 -11.74 -7.31 -19.24
CA MET A 167 -12.20 -6.21 -20.09
C MET A 167 -13.73 -6.14 -20.19
N VAL A 168 -14.45 -7.17 -19.72
CA VAL A 168 -15.92 -7.16 -19.68
C VAL A 168 -16.36 -6.19 -18.58
N PRO A 169 -17.08 -5.10 -18.91
CA PRO A 169 -17.53 -4.14 -17.91
C PRO A 169 -18.56 -4.77 -16.97
N GLY A 170 -18.39 -4.55 -15.67
CA GLY A 170 -19.24 -5.13 -14.62
C GLY A 170 -20.72 -4.76 -14.75
N GLN A 171 -21.05 -3.69 -15.48
CA GLN A 171 -22.43 -3.27 -15.78
C GLN A 171 -23.24 -4.35 -16.52
N ILE A 172 -22.59 -5.26 -17.25
CA ILE A 172 -23.27 -6.36 -17.94
C ILE A 172 -23.79 -7.41 -16.94
N LEU A 173 -23.20 -7.47 -15.74
CA LEU A 173 -23.58 -8.40 -14.67
C LEU A 173 -24.71 -7.88 -13.78
N LEU A 174 -25.22 -6.68 -14.04
CA LEU A 174 -26.24 -6.03 -13.22
C LEU A 174 -27.63 -6.67 -13.43
N ILE A 175 -28.00 -6.98 -14.68
CA ILE A 175 -29.30 -7.60 -15.01
C ILE A 175 -29.43 -9.00 -14.39
N PRO A 176 -28.42 -9.89 -14.50
CA PRO A 176 -28.52 -11.23 -13.91
C PRO A 176 -28.50 -11.27 -12.38
N ASN A 177 -27.96 -10.25 -11.70
CA ASN A 177 -27.95 -10.19 -10.22
C ASN A 177 -29.25 -9.60 -9.63
N TYR A 178 -30.14 -9.06 -10.46
CA TYR A 178 -31.31 -8.31 -9.98
C TYR A 178 -32.56 -9.18 -9.79
N ILE A 179 -32.60 -10.39 -10.35
CA ILE A 179 -33.73 -11.34 -10.29
C ILE A 179 -33.33 -12.53 -9.43
#